data_AF-A0A1I1IZT0-F1
#
_entry.id   AF-A0A1I1IZT0-F1
#
_cell.length_a   1.000
_cell.length_b   1.000
_cell.length_c   1.000
_cell.angle_alpha   90.00
_cell.angle_beta   90.00
_cell.angle_gamma   90.00
#
_symmetry.space_group_name_H-M   'P 1'
#
loop_
_entity.id
_entity.type
_entity.pdbx_description
1 polymer ?
#
loop_
_entity_poly.entity_id
_entity_poly.type
_entity_poly.pdbx_seq_one_letter_code
_entity_poly.pdbx_strand_id
1 'polypeptide(L)'
;MGHRALVAYRRPDRLYDLRYSHWGGADLSLAEAIDDGSPLADGTVDAGLLADSIARERILTGYLDPCIYEALYLVAPGREYAVDAYRVCWLEWGDGRDGGRGAIVAADPSADEPRIRTWFRATKTTLGDAVEMGALSRRAAQAYLEARVCEDEDGTVYTYTGRGTENGTRDGSAGDGDAYEPTPDRWLERDRGPEADVDREFGDPDSNGDRDDRDRDGVG
;
A
#
# COMPACT_ATOMS: atom_id res chain seq x y z
N MET A 1 6.81 -5.23 -4.37
CA MET A 1 6.16 -4.24 -5.26
C MET A 1 5.76 -4.93 -6.53
N GLY A 2 4.54 -5.44 -6.54
CA GLY A 2 3.94 -5.99 -7.74
C GLY A 2 3.48 -4.84 -8.63
N HIS A 3 3.76 -4.95 -9.92
CA HIS A 3 3.43 -3.94 -10.93
C HIS A 3 1.94 -3.94 -11.29
N ARG A 4 1.08 -4.07 -10.28
CA ARG A 4 -0.35 -4.35 -10.41
C ARG A 4 -1.09 -3.06 -10.81
N ALA A 5 -1.98 -3.19 -11.77
CA ALA A 5 -2.79 -2.09 -12.27
C ALA A 5 -4.28 -2.45 -12.27
N LEU A 6 -5.10 -1.43 -12.04
CA LEU A 6 -6.55 -1.49 -12.25
C LEU A 6 -6.85 -0.83 -13.60
N VAL A 7 -7.59 -1.52 -14.47
CA VAL A 7 -7.96 -1.01 -15.79
C VAL A 7 -9.47 -0.90 -15.87
N ALA A 8 -9.97 0.29 -16.18
CA ALA A 8 -11.39 0.60 -16.20
C ALA A 8 -11.83 0.99 -17.61
N TYR A 9 -12.62 0.12 -18.25
CA TYR A 9 -13.14 0.36 -19.60
C TYR A 9 -14.48 1.07 -19.52
N ARG A 10 -14.54 2.26 -20.10
CA ARG A 10 -15.76 3.08 -20.14
C ARG A 10 -16.78 2.46 -21.09
N ARG A 11 -18.01 2.36 -20.61
CA ARG A 11 -19.17 1.89 -21.36
C ARG A 11 -19.92 3.07 -21.99
N PRO A 12 -20.85 2.81 -22.94
CA PRO A 12 -21.70 3.85 -23.52
C PRO A 12 -22.58 4.61 -22.50
N ASP A 13 -22.95 3.97 -21.39
CA ASP A 13 -23.71 4.57 -20.28
C ASP A 13 -22.85 5.45 -19.34
N ARG A 14 -21.56 5.60 -19.65
CA ARG A 14 -20.53 6.33 -18.89
C ARG A 14 -20.09 5.65 -17.58
N LEU A 15 -20.53 4.42 -17.32
CA LEU A 15 -20.00 3.58 -16.25
C LEU A 15 -18.75 2.82 -16.74
N TYR A 16 -18.10 2.09 -15.85
CA TYR A 16 -16.85 1.41 -16.14
C TYR A 16 -16.90 -0.08 -15.79
N ASP A 17 -16.33 -0.89 -16.66
CA ASP A 17 -16.03 -2.30 -16.40
C ASP A 17 -14.57 -2.42 -15.94
N LEU A 18 -14.37 -2.98 -14.76
CA LEU A 18 -13.08 -3.05 -14.09
C LEU A 18 -12.39 -4.38 -14.35
N ARG A 19 -11.10 -4.32 -14.64
CA ARG A 19 -10.23 -5.46 -14.92
C ARG A 19 -8.92 -5.33 -14.18
N TYR A 20 -8.32 -6.47 -13.88
CA TYR A 20 -7.02 -6.56 -13.26
C TYR A 20 -5.91 -6.63 -14.32
N SER A 21 -4.74 -6.08 -14.02
CA SER A 21 -3.50 -6.48 -14.67
C SER A 21 -2.41 -6.67 -13.61
N HIS A 22 -1.62 -7.73 -13.78
CA HIS A 22 -0.47 -7.97 -12.91
C HIS A 22 0.74 -7.08 -13.27
N TRP A 23 0.74 -6.51 -14.48
CA TRP A 23 1.82 -5.71 -15.04
C TRP A 23 1.33 -4.31 -15.42
N GLY A 24 2.25 -3.44 -15.83
CA GLY A 24 1.93 -2.08 -16.26
C GLY A 24 1.81 -1.05 -15.13
N GLY A 25 1.87 -1.45 -13.86
CA GLY A 25 1.93 -0.51 -12.74
C GLY A 25 3.29 0.20 -12.59
N ALA A 26 4.36 -0.42 -13.10
CA ALA A 26 5.73 0.06 -12.89
C ALA A 26 5.99 1.41 -13.56
N ASP A 27 5.76 1.47 -14.87
CA ASP A 27 6.18 2.55 -15.77
C ASP A 27 5.02 3.05 -16.65
N LEU A 28 3.79 2.78 -16.23
CA LEU A 28 2.56 3.14 -16.95
C LEU A 28 2.44 2.62 -18.40
N SER A 29 3.14 1.54 -18.73
CA SER A 29 3.28 1.03 -20.11
C SER A 29 1.98 0.52 -20.75
N LEU A 30 0.92 0.25 -19.99
CA LEU A 30 -0.37 -0.16 -20.58
C LEU A 30 -1.08 0.98 -21.30
N ALA A 31 -0.69 2.24 -21.07
CA ALA A 31 -1.23 3.37 -21.81
C ALA A 31 -0.93 3.29 -23.32
N GLU A 32 0.24 2.72 -23.66
CA GLU A 32 0.68 2.53 -25.04
C GLU A 32 0.28 1.16 -25.60
N ALA A 33 0.08 0.16 -24.73
CA ALA A 33 -0.22 -1.21 -25.14
C ALA A 33 -1.72 -1.48 -25.33
N ILE A 34 -2.60 -0.67 -24.73
CA ILE A 34 -4.05 -0.80 -24.88
C ILE A 34 -4.52 0.09 -26.03
N ASP A 35 -4.98 -0.51 -27.11
CA ASP A 35 -5.55 0.18 -28.27
C ASP A 35 -6.77 -0.58 -28.84
N ASP A 36 -7.38 -0.06 -29.90
CA ASP A 36 -8.56 -0.67 -30.54
C ASP A 36 -8.27 -2.07 -31.16
N GLY A 37 -7.02 -2.30 -31.59
CA GLY A 37 -6.57 -3.59 -32.12
C GLY A 37 -6.18 -4.59 -31.04
N SER A 38 -5.68 -4.11 -29.90
CA SER A 38 -5.33 -4.90 -28.73
C SER A 38 -5.98 -4.34 -27.45
N PRO A 39 -7.31 -4.47 -27.30
CA PRO A 39 -8.04 -3.85 -26.19
C PRO A 39 -7.72 -4.47 -24.84
N LEU A 40 -6.99 -5.58 -24.77
CA LEU A 40 -6.51 -6.19 -23.53
C LEU A 40 -4.98 -6.28 -23.47
N ALA A 41 -4.27 -5.50 -24.29
CA ALA A 41 -2.82 -5.49 -24.40
C ALA A 41 -2.24 -6.91 -24.53
N ASP A 42 -2.73 -7.65 -25.52
CA ASP A 42 -2.36 -9.04 -25.84
C ASP A 42 -2.50 -10.02 -24.66
N GLY A 43 -3.48 -9.77 -23.79
CA GLY A 43 -3.78 -10.58 -22.60
C GLY A 43 -3.01 -10.16 -21.36
N THR A 44 -2.27 -9.04 -21.41
CA THR A 44 -1.65 -8.44 -20.23
C THR A 44 -2.72 -7.94 -19.25
N VAL A 45 -3.86 -7.47 -19.77
CA VAL A 45 -5.07 -7.18 -18.99
C VAL A 45 -5.94 -8.44 -18.93
N ASP A 46 -6.38 -8.80 -17.73
CA ASP A 46 -7.21 -9.99 -17.52
C ASP A 46 -8.55 -9.87 -18.28
N ALA A 47 -8.95 -10.97 -18.92
CA ALA A 47 -10.23 -11.13 -19.58
C ALA A 47 -11.40 -11.20 -18.58
N GLY A 48 -11.14 -11.56 -17.33
CA GLY A 48 -12.13 -11.56 -16.24
C GLY A 48 -12.47 -10.14 -15.76
N LEU A 49 -13.76 -9.90 -15.50
CA LEU A 49 -14.22 -8.67 -14.86
C LEU A 49 -14.06 -8.79 -13.35
N LEU A 50 -13.43 -7.80 -12.74
CA LEU A 50 -13.43 -7.62 -11.29
C LEU A 50 -14.77 -7.07 -10.81
N ALA A 51 -15.37 -6.19 -11.61
CA ALA A 51 -16.70 -5.62 -11.43
C ALA A 51 -17.15 -4.96 -12.74
N ASP A 52 -18.44 -4.78 -12.91
CA ASP A 52 -19.03 -4.12 -14.08
C ASP A 52 -19.90 -2.93 -13.65
N SER A 53 -20.18 -2.03 -14.59
CA SER A 53 -21.13 -0.93 -14.38
C SER A 53 -20.81 -0.02 -13.17
N ILE A 54 -19.53 0.28 -12.96
CA ILE A 54 -19.06 1.06 -11.80
C ILE A 54 -18.89 2.54 -12.15
N ALA A 55 -19.39 3.44 -11.30
CA ALA A 55 -19.15 4.88 -11.43
C ALA A 55 -17.70 5.24 -11.08
N ARG A 56 -17.13 6.27 -11.75
CA ARG A 56 -15.71 6.66 -11.58
C ARG A 56 -15.32 6.88 -10.11
N GLU A 57 -16.15 7.57 -9.35
CA GLU A 57 -15.91 7.87 -7.92
C GLU A 57 -15.92 6.59 -7.08
N ARG A 58 -16.72 5.60 -7.48
CA ARG A 58 -16.80 4.29 -6.81
C ARG A 58 -15.59 3.43 -7.12
N ILE A 59 -14.92 3.61 -8.27
CA ILE A 59 -13.62 2.97 -8.56
C ILE A 59 -12.62 3.33 -7.46
N LEU A 60 -12.44 4.62 -7.19
CA LEU A 60 -11.45 5.11 -6.22
C LEU A 60 -11.75 4.63 -4.81
N THR A 61 -12.99 4.74 -4.37
CA THR A 61 -13.37 4.46 -2.98
C THR A 61 -13.60 2.98 -2.69
N GLY A 62 -14.02 2.19 -3.69
CA GLY A 62 -14.44 0.80 -3.51
C GLY A 62 -13.50 -0.26 -4.09
N TYR A 63 -12.65 0.10 -5.06
CA TYR A 63 -11.87 -0.89 -5.83
C TYR A 63 -10.37 -0.58 -5.93
N LEU A 64 -9.99 0.69 -5.86
CA LEU A 64 -8.59 1.11 -6.01
C LEU A 64 -7.87 1.14 -4.66
N ASP A 65 -7.57 -0.04 -4.12
CA ASP A 65 -6.74 -0.15 -2.92
C ASP A 65 -5.32 0.39 -3.21
N PRO A 66 -4.92 1.51 -2.59
CA PRO A 66 -3.61 2.13 -2.85
C PRO A 66 -2.44 1.29 -2.34
N CYS A 67 -2.67 0.31 -1.44
CA CYS A 67 -1.64 -0.61 -0.97
C CYS A 67 -1.32 -1.72 -1.99
N ILE A 68 -2.26 -1.99 -2.91
CA ILE A 68 -2.17 -3.11 -3.86
C ILE A 68 -1.88 -2.61 -5.28
N TYR A 69 -2.57 -1.56 -5.71
CA TYR A 69 -2.47 -1.05 -7.07
C TYR A 69 -1.43 0.07 -7.15
N GLU A 70 -0.57 -0.01 -8.16
CA GLU A 70 0.43 1.03 -8.46
C GLU A 70 -0.05 2.00 -9.57
N ALA A 71 -1.04 1.57 -10.36
CA ALA A 71 -1.60 2.36 -11.45
C ALA A 71 -3.11 2.14 -11.63
N LEU A 72 -3.77 3.18 -12.16
CA LEU A 72 -5.14 3.14 -12.68
C LEU A 72 -5.11 3.59 -14.14
N TYR A 73 -5.80 2.86 -15.00
CA TYR A 73 -6.02 3.22 -16.39
C TYR A 73 -7.50 3.41 -16.66
N LEU A 74 -7.89 4.55 -17.22
CA LEU A 74 -9.24 4.78 -17.72
C LEU A 74 -9.23 4.68 -19.23
N VAL A 75 -9.83 3.63 -19.76
CA VAL A 75 -9.94 3.39 -21.20
C VAL A 75 -11.28 3.92 -21.67
N ALA A 76 -11.27 4.82 -22.64
CA ALA A 76 -12.46 5.35 -23.29
C ALA A 76 -12.57 4.78 -24.71
N PRO A 77 -13.16 3.58 -24.88
CA PRO A 77 -13.41 3.02 -26.21
C PRO A 77 -14.41 3.92 -26.93
N GLY A 78 -13.92 4.57 -27.98
CA GLY A 78 -14.63 5.57 -28.75
C GLY A 78 -13.87 5.81 -30.05
N ARG A 79 -14.21 6.88 -30.77
CA ARG A 79 -13.61 7.13 -32.10
C ARG A 79 -12.09 7.30 -32.07
N GLU A 80 -11.54 7.82 -30.97
CA GLU A 80 -10.12 8.09 -30.82
C GLU A 80 -9.41 7.08 -29.91
N TYR A 81 -10.15 6.13 -29.32
CA TYR A 81 -9.65 5.12 -28.37
C TYR A 81 -8.60 5.69 -27.39
N ALA A 82 -9.05 6.44 -26.39
CA ALA A 82 -8.15 7.12 -25.46
C ALA A 82 -7.88 6.28 -24.20
N VAL A 83 -6.65 6.34 -23.70
CA VAL A 83 -6.24 5.70 -22.44
C VAL A 83 -5.59 6.74 -21.54
N ASP A 84 -6.28 7.10 -20.45
CA ASP A 84 -5.74 7.99 -19.44
C ASP A 84 -5.03 7.16 -18.35
N ALA A 85 -3.74 7.43 -18.14
CA ALA A 85 -2.94 6.74 -17.13
C ALA A 85 -2.78 7.58 -15.86
N TYR A 86 -2.91 6.92 -14.71
CA TYR A 86 -2.77 7.54 -13.41
C TYR A 86 -1.84 6.72 -12.53
N ARG A 87 -0.86 7.39 -11.91
CA ARG A 87 -0.04 6.84 -10.84
C ARG A 87 -0.85 6.79 -9.55
N VAL A 88 -0.85 5.64 -8.88
CA VAL A 88 -1.46 5.48 -7.57
C VAL A 88 -0.40 5.73 -6.49
N CYS A 89 -0.74 6.62 -5.56
CA CYS A 89 0.12 7.08 -4.48
C CYS A 89 -0.49 6.68 -3.14
N TRP A 90 0.10 5.71 -2.46
CA TRP A 90 -0.30 5.34 -1.10
C TRP A 90 0.22 6.35 -0.08
N LEU A 91 -0.68 7.00 0.66
CA LEU A 91 -0.35 8.15 1.49
C LEU A 91 -0.05 7.81 2.95
N GLU A 92 -0.04 6.52 3.30
CA GLU A 92 0.18 6.08 4.68
C GLU A 92 1.52 5.39 4.91
N TRP A 93 1.93 5.34 6.19
CA TRP A 93 3.12 4.67 6.72
C TRP A 93 2.76 3.48 7.63
N GLY A 94 1.50 3.02 7.61
CA GLY A 94 1.00 1.89 8.41
C GLY A 94 1.10 0.53 7.71
N ASP A 95 0.57 -0.53 8.31
CA ASP A 95 0.47 -1.87 7.71
C ASP A 95 -0.77 -2.03 6.81
N GLY A 96 -1.46 -0.93 6.49
CA GLY A 96 -2.68 -0.88 5.67
C GLY A 96 -3.98 -1.09 6.45
N ARG A 97 -3.94 -1.27 7.78
CA ARG A 97 -5.14 -1.56 8.60
C ARG A 97 -5.88 -0.33 9.10
N ASP A 98 -5.23 0.84 9.14
CA ASP A 98 -5.77 2.06 9.77
C ASP A 98 -6.24 3.13 8.77
N GLY A 99 -6.11 2.89 7.47
CA GLY A 99 -6.68 3.76 6.46
C GLY A 99 -6.28 3.39 5.03
N GLY A 100 -7.26 3.48 4.14
CA GLY A 100 -7.05 3.32 2.71
C GLY A 100 -6.71 4.64 2.03
N ARG A 101 -5.97 5.55 2.68
CA ARG A 101 -5.74 6.88 2.09
C ARG A 101 -4.79 6.78 0.89
N GLY A 102 -5.29 7.18 -0.26
CA GLY A 102 -4.56 7.15 -1.52
C GLY A 102 -4.73 8.46 -2.28
N ALA A 103 -3.92 8.63 -3.31
CA ALA A 103 -4.13 9.63 -4.34
C ALA A 103 -3.86 9.05 -5.72
N ILE A 104 -4.47 9.65 -6.73
CA ILE A 104 -4.13 9.41 -8.12
C ILE A 104 -3.54 10.68 -8.74
N VAL A 105 -2.50 10.53 -9.54
CA VAL A 105 -1.86 11.61 -10.30
C VAL A 105 -1.89 11.23 -11.76
N ALA A 106 -2.48 12.06 -12.61
CA ALA A 106 -2.46 11.84 -14.06
C ALA A 106 -1.00 11.95 -14.55
N ALA A 107 -0.56 11.02 -15.39
CA ALA A 107 0.83 11.00 -15.82
C ALA A 107 0.95 10.49 -17.26
N ASP A 108 1.71 11.23 -18.07
CA ASP A 108 2.24 10.70 -19.31
C ASP A 108 3.32 9.63 -18.99
N PRO A 109 3.24 8.41 -19.54
CA PRO A 109 4.21 7.34 -19.26
C PRO A 109 5.66 7.71 -19.60
N SER A 110 5.85 8.50 -20.65
CA SER A 110 7.17 8.83 -21.20
C SER A 110 7.78 10.08 -20.57
N ALA A 111 6.94 11.06 -20.20
CA ALA A 111 7.40 12.36 -19.71
C ALA A 111 7.29 12.51 -18.18
N ASP A 112 6.18 12.07 -17.58
CA ASP A 112 5.84 12.42 -16.20
C ASP A 112 6.08 11.28 -15.20
N GLU A 113 5.82 10.03 -15.60
CA GLU A 113 5.89 8.86 -14.70
C GLU A 113 7.22 8.79 -13.93
N PRO A 114 8.40 8.88 -14.57
CA PRO A 114 9.66 8.71 -13.85
C PRO A 114 9.89 9.83 -12.84
N ARG A 115 9.44 11.05 -13.18
CA ARG A 115 9.54 12.25 -12.34
C ARG A 115 8.63 12.13 -11.12
N ILE A 116 7.34 11.85 -11.34
CA ILE A 116 6.34 11.72 -10.28
C ILE A 116 6.71 10.58 -9.33
N ARG A 117 7.11 9.41 -9.86
CA ARG A 117 7.52 8.27 -9.06
C ARG A 117 8.72 8.60 -8.17
N THR A 118 9.73 9.25 -8.75
CA THR A 118 10.95 9.64 -8.01
C THR A 118 10.62 10.67 -6.94
N TRP A 119 9.89 11.73 -7.29
CA TRP A 119 9.48 12.79 -6.36
C TRP A 119 8.65 12.24 -5.20
N PHE A 120 7.65 11.42 -5.50
CA PHE A 120 6.75 10.87 -4.48
C PHE A 120 7.51 9.97 -3.52
N ARG A 121 8.36 9.07 -4.05
CA ARG A 121 9.17 8.16 -3.24
C ARG A 121 10.15 8.93 -2.35
N ALA A 122 10.87 9.90 -2.91
CA ALA A 122 11.81 10.72 -2.15
C ALA A 122 11.11 11.47 -1.00
N THR A 123 10.01 12.14 -1.31
CA THR A 123 9.22 12.90 -0.32
C THR A 123 8.67 11.99 0.77
N LYS A 124 8.10 10.83 0.39
CA LYS A 124 7.55 9.86 1.34
C LYS A 124 8.63 9.27 2.25
N THR A 125 9.82 8.98 1.72
CA THR A 125 10.96 8.51 2.52
C THR A 125 11.41 9.57 3.51
N THR A 126 11.64 10.81 3.08
CA THR A 126 12.08 11.89 3.98
C THR A 126 11.07 12.16 5.10
N LEU A 127 9.77 12.15 4.78
CA LEU A 127 8.72 12.28 5.79
C LEU A 127 8.68 11.08 6.74
N GLY A 128 8.94 9.88 6.23
CA GLY A 128 9.09 8.66 7.04
C GLY A 128 10.22 8.80 8.05
N ASP A 129 11.41 9.23 7.60
CA ASP A 129 12.56 9.45 8.47
C ASP A 129 12.24 10.51 9.56
N ALA A 130 11.56 11.60 9.17
CA ALA A 130 11.15 12.64 10.12
C ALA A 130 10.14 12.13 11.17
N VAL A 131 9.25 11.21 10.79
CA VAL A 131 8.33 10.55 11.71
C VAL A 131 9.08 9.60 12.65
N GLU A 132 10.01 8.80 12.13
CA GLU A 132 10.80 7.86 12.92
C GLU A 132 11.69 8.57 13.95
N MET A 133 12.25 9.73 13.58
CA MET A 133 13.01 10.59 14.49
C MET A 133 12.13 11.38 15.47
N GLY A 134 10.80 11.28 15.38
CA GLY A 134 9.86 12.01 16.23
C GLY A 134 9.77 13.51 15.93
N ALA A 135 10.35 13.98 14.83
CA ALA A 135 10.27 15.38 14.40
C ALA A 135 8.88 15.75 13.84
N LEU A 136 8.15 14.76 13.30
CA LEU A 136 6.77 14.92 12.84
C LEU A 136 5.88 13.79 13.36
N SER A 137 4.59 14.09 13.53
CA SER A 137 3.59 13.04 13.70
C SER A 137 3.21 12.43 12.35
N ARG A 138 2.79 11.16 12.35
CA ARG A 138 2.27 10.47 11.13
C ARG A 138 1.15 11.27 10.46
N ARG A 139 0.22 11.81 11.25
CA ARG A 139 -0.90 12.63 10.75
C ARG A 139 -0.41 13.92 10.07
N ALA A 140 0.62 14.57 10.64
CA ALA A 140 1.20 15.77 10.04
C ALA A 140 1.95 15.45 8.73
N ALA A 141 2.71 14.34 8.70
CA ALA A 141 3.37 13.86 7.49
C ALA A 141 2.37 13.53 6.38
N GLN A 142 1.28 12.84 6.71
CA GLN A 142 0.21 12.53 5.76
C GLN A 142 -0.47 13.80 5.24
N ALA A 143 -0.86 14.73 6.11
CA ALA A 143 -1.48 16.00 5.69
C ALA A 143 -0.56 16.82 4.78
N TYR A 144 0.75 16.83 5.08
CA TYR A 144 1.74 17.47 4.23
C TYR A 144 1.83 16.79 2.85
N LEU A 145 1.91 15.46 2.82
CA LEU A 145 1.99 14.71 1.56
C LEU A 145 0.72 14.88 0.71
N GLU A 146 -0.47 14.85 1.33
CA GLU A 146 -1.75 15.17 0.67
C GLU A 146 -1.72 16.55 0.02
N ALA A 147 -1.28 17.57 0.75
CA ALA A 147 -1.18 18.93 0.22
C ALA A 147 -0.20 19.02 -0.95
N ARG A 148 0.96 18.36 -0.88
CA ARG A 148 1.95 18.36 -1.96
C ARG A 148 1.48 17.61 -3.20
N VAL A 149 0.78 16.49 -3.05
CA VAL A 149 0.19 15.79 -4.19
C VAL A 149 -0.84 16.65 -4.90
N CYS A 150 -1.69 17.37 -4.17
CA CYS A 150 -2.68 18.25 -4.80
C CYS A 150 -2.06 19.52 -5.41
N GLU A 151 -1.12 20.17 -4.73
CA GLU A 151 -0.58 21.47 -5.16
C GLU A 151 0.50 21.35 -6.25
N ASP A 152 1.37 20.34 -6.15
CA ASP A 152 2.54 20.24 -7.03
C ASP A 152 2.25 19.35 -8.26
N GLU A 153 1.35 18.37 -8.11
CA GLU A 153 1.10 17.33 -9.13
C GLU A 153 -0.36 17.26 -9.59
N ASP A 154 -1.23 18.20 -9.18
CA ASP A 154 -2.67 18.21 -9.49
C ASP A 154 -3.39 16.88 -9.16
N GLY A 155 -2.92 16.20 -8.11
CA GLY A 155 -3.39 14.89 -7.73
C GLY A 155 -4.76 14.92 -7.04
N THR A 156 -5.53 13.84 -7.24
CA THR A 156 -6.82 13.64 -6.58
C THR A 156 -6.68 12.67 -5.40
N VAL A 157 -6.88 13.16 -4.18
CA VAL A 157 -6.85 12.35 -2.96
C VAL A 157 -8.19 11.66 -2.73
N TYR A 158 -8.16 10.41 -2.26
CA TYR A 158 -9.34 9.61 -1.95
C TYR A 158 -9.11 8.75 -0.70
N THR A 159 -10.21 8.27 -0.11
CA THR A 159 -10.17 7.27 0.96
C THR A 159 -10.77 5.98 0.43
N TYR A 160 -9.96 4.94 0.31
CA TYR A 160 -10.42 3.60 0.03
C TYR A 160 -11.10 3.03 1.28
N THR A 161 -12.32 2.54 1.09
CA THR A 161 -13.15 1.92 2.14
C THR A 161 -13.37 0.43 1.88
N GLY A 162 -12.76 -0.11 0.82
CA GLY A 162 -13.12 -1.41 0.28
C GLY A 162 -14.52 -1.42 -0.33
N ARG A 163 -14.89 -2.60 -0.84
CA ARG A 163 -16.29 -2.93 -1.14
C ARG A 163 -17.04 -2.92 0.18
N GLY A 164 -17.50 -1.75 0.60
CA GLY A 164 -18.42 -1.64 1.72
C GLY A 164 -19.52 -2.67 1.53
N THR A 165 -19.76 -3.48 2.56
CA THR A 165 -20.91 -4.37 2.63
C THR A 165 -22.18 -3.53 2.55
N GLU A 166 -22.60 -3.22 1.33
CA GLU A 166 -23.90 -2.64 1.01
C GLU A 166 -24.96 -3.74 1.14
N ASN A 167 -25.07 -4.30 2.35
CA ASN A 167 -26.22 -5.01 2.88
C ASN A 167 -26.08 -4.99 4.39
N GLY A 168 -26.92 -4.20 5.04
CA GLY A 168 -26.99 -4.15 6.49
C GLY A 168 -27.41 -5.51 7.04
N THR A 169 -26.47 -6.29 7.55
CA THR A 169 -26.65 -7.14 8.73
C THR A 169 -25.25 -7.42 9.28
N ARG A 170 -24.92 -6.85 10.45
CA ARG A 170 -23.90 -7.43 11.31
C ARG A 170 -24.52 -8.71 11.87
N ASP A 171 -24.38 -9.82 11.15
CA ASP A 171 -24.52 -11.13 11.75
C ASP A 171 -23.27 -11.94 11.43
N GLY A 172 -22.69 -12.50 12.49
CA GLY A 172 -21.45 -13.24 12.44
C GLY A 172 -21.70 -14.61 11.83
N SER A 173 -21.41 -14.76 10.54
CA SER A 173 -21.04 -16.05 9.96
C SER A 173 -20.32 -15.83 8.66
N ALA A 174 -19.06 -16.28 8.63
CA ALA A 174 -18.25 -16.40 7.44
C ALA A 174 -18.94 -17.35 6.46
N GLY A 175 -19.54 -16.77 5.41
CA GLY A 175 -20.08 -17.48 4.26
C GLY A 175 -19.09 -17.38 3.11
N ASP A 176 -18.54 -18.53 2.77
CA ASP A 176 -17.71 -18.88 1.63
C ASP A 176 -18.20 -18.25 0.31
N GLY A 177 -17.30 -17.55 -0.38
CA GLY A 177 -17.58 -16.87 -1.64
C GLY A 177 -16.43 -15.97 -2.04
N ASP A 178 -15.39 -16.55 -2.66
CA ASP A 178 -14.29 -15.95 -3.45
C ASP A 178 -14.16 -14.42 -3.40
N ALA A 179 -13.94 -13.90 -2.20
CA ALA A 179 -13.35 -12.58 -2.03
C ALA A 179 -11.86 -12.76 -2.33
N TYR A 180 -11.42 -12.31 -3.49
CA TYR A 180 -10.00 -12.12 -3.76
C TYR A 180 -9.45 -11.20 -2.67
N GLU A 181 -8.83 -11.79 -1.65
CA GLU A 181 -8.14 -11.11 -0.56
C GLU A 181 -6.67 -11.05 -0.97
N PRO A 182 -6.18 -9.91 -1.49
CA PRO A 182 -4.84 -9.85 -2.03
C PRO A 182 -3.87 -9.85 -0.86
N THR A 183 -3.07 -10.90 -0.73
CA THR A 183 -2.03 -10.97 0.29
C THR A 183 -1.11 -9.75 0.16
N PRO A 184 -1.05 -8.88 1.19
CA PRO A 184 -0.09 -7.78 1.20
C PRO A 184 1.33 -8.37 1.21
N ASP A 185 2.25 -7.77 0.45
CA ASP A 185 3.67 -8.12 0.54
C ASP A 185 4.10 -7.87 2.01
N ARG A 186 4.33 -8.95 2.78
CA ARG A 186 4.88 -8.87 4.14
C ARG A 186 6.31 -8.33 4.06
N TRP A 187 6.45 -7.02 4.12
CA TRP A 187 7.76 -6.35 4.04
C TRP A 187 8.15 -5.55 5.28
N LEU A 188 7.48 -5.77 6.43
CA LEU A 188 7.92 -5.29 7.74
C LEU A 188 7.53 -6.23 8.90
N GLU A 189 7.56 -7.55 8.70
CA GLU A 189 7.82 -8.44 9.85
C GLU A 189 9.33 -8.35 10.10
N ARG A 190 9.73 -7.34 10.90
CA ARG A 190 10.99 -7.40 11.62
C ARG A 190 11.06 -8.80 12.23
N ASP A 191 12.18 -9.48 12.04
CA ASP A 191 12.64 -10.55 12.89
C ASP A 191 12.43 -10.14 14.36
N ARG A 192 11.26 -10.46 14.92
CA ARG A 192 11.19 -10.89 16.31
C ARG A 192 11.85 -12.25 16.29
N GLY A 193 13.17 -12.23 16.38
CA GLY A 193 13.93 -13.42 16.72
C GLY A 193 13.26 -14.09 17.92
N PRO A 194 13.31 -15.42 18.01
CA PRO A 194 12.76 -16.12 19.15
C PRO A 194 13.32 -15.47 20.41
N GLU A 195 12.44 -15.08 21.32
CA GLU A 195 12.77 -14.66 22.67
C GLU A 195 13.61 -15.79 23.27
N ALA A 196 14.93 -15.62 23.19
CA ALA A 196 15.85 -16.45 23.93
C ALA A 196 15.69 -16.00 25.37
N ASP A 197 15.06 -16.86 26.17
CA ASP A 197 15.08 -16.83 27.61
C ASP A 197 16.51 -16.55 28.10
N VAL A 198 16.76 -15.31 28.52
CA VAL A 198 17.95 -14.95 29.29
C VAL A 198 17.54 -14.87 30.75
N ASP A 199 17.07 -15.99 31.29
CA ASP A 199 17.22 -16.29 32.71
C ASP A 199 18.70 -16.64 32.95
N ARG A 200 19.53 -15.61 33.11
CA ARG A 200 20.86 -15.71 33.70
C ARG A 200 20.95 -14.74 34.87
N GLU A 201 20.51 -15.26 36.02
CA GLU A 201 21.34 -15.38 37.23
C GLU A 201 22.24 -14.17 37.52
N PHE A 202 21.64 -13.08 38.00
CA PHE A 202 22.34 -12.11 38.84
C PHE A 202 22.57 -12.75 40.21
N GLY A 203 23.66 -13.50 40.33
CA GLY A 203 24.19 -13.92 41.62
C GLY A 203 25.00 -12.78 42.23
N ASP A 204 24.37 -11.98 43.09
CA ASP A 204 25.05 -11.13 44.08
C ASP A 204 25.74 -12.03 45.13
N PRO A 205 27.05 -11.91 45.38
CA PRO A 205 27.66 -12.46 46.58
C PRO A 205 28.10 -11.30 47.46
N ASP A 206 27.17 -10.71 48.20
CA ASP A 206 27.51 -9.90 49.36
C ASP A 206 27.12 -10.62 50.65
N SER A 207 28.16 -11.10 51.33
CA SER A 207 28.49 -10.68 52.69
C SER A 207 27.38 -10.79 53.75
N ASN A 208 27.34 -11.93 54.47
CA ASN A 208 27.74 -12.02 55.89
C ASN A 208 27.06 -13.18 56.62
N GLY A 209 27.86 -13.91 57.42
CA GLY A 209 27.37 -14.47 58.67
C GLY A 209 28.00 -15.80 59.10
N ASP A 210 28.77 -15.71 60.18
CA ASP A 210 29.09 -16.76 61.17
C ASP A 210 30.20 -17.78 60.83
N ARG A 211 31.40 -17.60 61.40
CA ARG A 211 31.84 -17.95 62.77
C ARG A 211 32.16 -19.45 62.92
N ASP A 212 33.45 -19.71 63.04
CA ASP A 212 34.14 -20.14 64.27
C ASP A 212 35.09 -21.34 64.07
N ASP A 213 36.19 -21.27 64.82
CA ASP A 213 37.04 -22.38 65.26
C ASP A 213 37.89 -23.13 64.22
N ARG A 214 39.21 -22.86 64.18
CA ARG A 214 40.19 -23.50 65.08
C ARG A 214 41.65 -23.34 64.59
N ASP A 215 42.50 -22.96 65.55
CA ASP A 215 43.82 -23.51 65.85
C ASP A 215 44.89 -23.70 64.76
N ARG A 216 46.03 -23.02 64.97
CA ARG A 216 47.35 -23.57 65.41
C ARG A 216 48.58 -23.12 64.61
N ASP A 217 49.55 -22.66 65.41
CA ASP A 217 51.01 -22.71 65.28
C ASP A 217 51.65 -21.84 64.17
N GLY A 218 52.48 -20.84 64.49
CA GLY A 218 53.79 -20.96 65.16
C GLY A 218 54.83 -21.30 64.09
N VAL A 219 55.76 -20.42 63.70
CA VAL A 219 57.08 -20.11 64.29
C VAL A 219 57.70 -19.16 63.23
N GLY A 220 58.21 -17.97 63.57
CA GLY A 220 59.54 -17.74 64.15
C GLY A 220 60.57 -17.51 63.04
#